data_AF-A0A939BFG3-F1
#
_entry.id   AF-A0A939BFG3-F1
#
_cell.length_a   1.000
_cell.length_b   1.000
_cell.length_c   1.000
_cell.angle_alpha   90.00
_cell.angle_beta   90.00
_cell.angle_gamma   90.00
#
_symmetry.space_group_name_H-M   'P 1'
#
loop_
_entity.id
_entity.type
_entity.pdbx_description
1 polymer ?
#
loop_
_entity_poly.entity_id
_entity_poly.type
_entity_poly.pdbx_seq_one_letter_code
_entity_poly.pdbx_strand_id
1 'polypeptide(L)'
;MKINWKVRVKNPYFWVQILLAIAVPVLGYFGLSASDLTTWTTVFETVGKAFLNPYVIGMMVVSAYNAVIDPTTVGISDSDRAMTYTKPYAGGESK
;
A
#
# COMPACT_ATOMS: atom_id res chain seq x y z
N MET A 1 -14.68 1.38 -11.73
CA MET A 1 -13.33 0.94 -11.32
C MET A 1 -12.72 0.13 -12.46
N LYS A 2 -11.73 0.68 -13.16
CA LYS A 2 -10.87 -0.07 -14.08
C LYS A 2 -9.44 0.04 -13.55
N ILE A 3 -9.04 -0.92 -12.72
CA ILE A 3 -7.70 -0.97 -12.12
C ILE A 3 -6.95 -2.15 -12.73
N ASN A 4 -5.74 -1.90 -13.26
CA ASN A 4 -4.89 -2.96 -13.79
C ASN A 4 -4.04 -3.56 -12.66
N TRP A 5 -4.66 -4.41 -11.84
CA TRP A 5 -3.99 -5.11 -10.74
C TRP A 5 -2.77 -5.92 -11.18
N LYS A 6 -2.78 -6.46 -12.40
CA LYS A 6 -1.65 -7.23 -12.94
C LYS A 6 -0.41 -6.36 -13.12
N VAL A 7 -0.58 -5.10 -13.51
CA VAL A 7 0.52 -4.14 -13.64
C VAL A 7 0.99 -3.67 -12.27
N ARG A 8 0.05 -3.31 -11.37
CA ARG A 8 0.39 -2.80 -10.04
C ARG A 8 1.19 -3.82 -9.23
N VAL A 9 0.76 -5.08 -9.20
CA VAL A 9 1.48 -6.17 -8.50
C VAL A 9 2.87 -6.44 -9.06
N LYS A 10 3.09 -6.19 -10.36
CA LYS A 10 4.41 -6.31 -11.00
C LYS A 10 5.33 -5.12 -10.72
N ASN A 11 4.82 -4.03 -10.16
CA ASN A 11 5.61 -2.86 -9.79
C ASN A 11 6.10 -3.01 -8.34
N PRO A 12 7.43 -3.04 -8.07
CA PRO A 12 7.96 -3.09 -6.71
C PRO A 12 7.48 -1.94 -5.83
N TYR A 13 7.26 -0.74 -6.39
CA TYR A 13 6.79 0.42 -5.63
C TYR A 13 5.38 0.25 -5.08
N PHE A 14 4.53 -0.54 -5.74
CA PHE A 14 3.21 -0.88 -5.21
C PHE A 14 3.32 -1.64 -3.88
N TRP A 15 4.25 -2.58 -3.78
CA TRP A 15 4.48 -3.34 -2.54
C TRP A 15 5.05 -2.46 -1.42
N VAL A 16 5.93 -1.52 -1.75
CA VAL A 16 6.42 -0.51 -0.79
C VAL A 16 5.26 0.34 -0.27
N GLN A 17 4.36 0.79 -1.15
CA GLN A 17 3.18 1.57 -0.76
C GLN A 17 2.24 0.77 0.16
N ILE A 18 1.95 -0.49 -0.15
CA ILE A 18 1.13 -1.36 0.71
C ILE A 18 1.80 -1.57 2.07
N LEU A 19 3.11 -1.81 2.09
CA LEU A 19 3.86 -1.98 3.34
C LEU A 19 3.79 -0.71 4.20
N LEU A 20 3.97 0.48 3.60
CA LEU A 20 3.85 1.75 4.32
C LEU A 20 2.42 2.02 4.79
N ALA A 21 1.43 1.69 3.95
CA ALA A 21 0.02 1.87 4.28
C ALA A 21 -0.40 1.05 5.51
N ILE A 22 0.26 -0.09 5.75
CA ILE A 22 0.07 -0.94 6.94
C ILE A 22 0.95 -0.46 8.10
N ALA A 23 2.24 -0.25 7.87
CA ALA A 23 3.21 0.03 8.93
C ALA A 23 2.97 1.37 9.63
N VAL A 24 2.67 2.44 8.88
CA VAL A 24 2.49 3.79 9.43
C VAL A 24 1.33 3.87 10.43
N PRO A 25 0.09 3.42 10.13
CA PRO A 25 -0.99 3.48 11.11
C PRO A 25 -0.75 2.58 12.32
N VAL A 26 -0.10 1.43 12.14
CA VAL A 26 0.26 0.53 13.26
C VAL A 26 1.25 1.23 14.20
N LEU A 27 2.34 1.76 13.66
CA LEU A 27 3.36 2.48 14.43
C LEU A 27 2.75 3.70 15.14
N GLY A 28 1.99 4.53 14.40
CA GLY A 28 1.34 5.71 14.94
C GLY A 28 0.34 5.41 16.04
N TYR A 29 -0.46 4.34 15.90
CA TYR A 29 -1.43 3.95 16.92
C TYR A 29 -0.78 3.47 18.22
N PHE A 30 0.30 2.70 18.13
CA PHE A 30 1.02 2.20 19.31
C PHE A 30 2.06 3.19 19.86
N GLY A 31 2.18 4.39 19.27
CA GLY A 31 3.18 5.38 19.67
C GLY A 31 4.61 4.91 19.42
N LEU A 32 4.80 4.01 18.47
CA LEU A 32 6.09 3.42 18.13
C LEU A 32 6.72 4.18 16.95
N SER A 33 8.05 4.26 16.99
CA SER A 33 8.90 4.65 15.88
C SER A 33 9.48 3.41 15.19
N ALA A 34 9.99 3.57 13.97
CA ALA A 34 10.68 2.48 13.28
C ALA A 34 11.90 1.98 14.06
N SER A 35 12.55 2.86 14.85
CA SER A 35 13.67 2.51 15.72
C SER A 35 13.28 1.63 16.92
N ASP A 36 11.99 1.51 17.26
CA ASP A 36 11.54 0.66 18.36
C ASP A 36 11.40 -0.82 17.92
N LEU A 37 11.31 -1.08 16.61
CA LEU A 37 11.20 -2.41 16.02
C LEU A 37 12.59 -3.07 15.85
N THR A 38 13.34 -3.19 16.94
CA THR A 38 14.73 -3.70 16.93
C THR A 38 14.84 -5.22 16.96
N THR A 39 13.77 -5.92 17.35
CA THR A 39 13.74 -7.39 17.42
C THR A 39 12.55 -7.96 16.67
N TRP A 40 12.71 -9.16 16.12
CA TRP A 40 11.61 -9.89 15.47
C TRP A 40 10.45 -10.16 16.43
N THR A 41 10.73 -10.38 17.71
CA THR A 41 9.70 -10.54 18.75
C THR A 41 8.82 -9.30 18.84
N THR A 42 9.42 -8.11 18.97
CA THR A 42 8.69 -6.83 19.03
C THR A 42 7.85 -6.62 17.77
N VAL A 43 8.37 -6.96 16.60
CA VAL A 43 7.64 -6.89 15.33
C VAL A 43 6.40 -7.78 15.38
N PHE A 44 6.56 -9.08 15.67
CA PHE A 44 5.44 -10.03 15.65
C PHE A 44 4.39 -9.71 16.71
N GLU A 45 4.78 -9.27 17.90
CA GLU A 45 3.84 -8.84 18.94
C GLU A 45 3.04 -7.60 18.51
N THR A 46 3.71 -6.61 17.93
CA THR A 46 3.07 -5.36 17.48
C THR A 46 2.07 -5.66 16.35
N VAL A 47 2.47 -6.49 15.39
CA VAL A 47 1.61 -6.97 14.31
C VAL A 47 0.43 -7.75 14.87
N GLY A 48 0.64 -8.67 15.81
CA GLY A 48 -0.42 -9.42 16.46
C GLY A 48 -1.45 -8.51 17.16
N LYS A 49 -0.98 -7.53 17.93
CA LYS A 49 -1.84 -6.53 18.58
C LYS A 49 -2.63 -5.69 17.56
N ALA A 50 -2.00 -5.31 16.45
CA ALA A 50 -2.66 -4.57 15.37
C ALA A 50 -3.83 -5.35 14.75
N PHE A 51 -3.62 -6.63 14.44
CA PHE A 51 -4.65 -7.49 13.82
C PHE A 51 -5.79 -7.86 14.77
N LEU A 52 -5.59 -7.78 16.08
CA LEU A 52 -6.64 -7.99 17.07
C LEU A 52 -7.44 -6.71 17.40
N ASN A 53 -7.07 -5.57 16.80
CA ASN A 53 -7.72 -4.29 17.05
C ASN A 53 -8.50 -3.81 15.80
N PRO A 54 -9.85 -3.87 15.81
CA PRO A 54 -10.68 -3.45 14.68
C PRO A 54 -10.47 -2.00 14.24
N TYR A 55 -10.15 -1.10 15.17
CA TYR A 55 -9.87 0.30 14.85
C TYR A 55 -8.58 0.43 14.04
N VAL A 56 -7.52 -0.27 14.44
CA VAL A 56 -6.24 -0.30 13.71
C VAL A 56 -6.44 -0.92 12.32
N ILE A 57 -7.26 -1.97 12.21
CA ILE A 57 -7.66 -2.52 10.91
C ILE A 57 -8.35 -1.46 10.04
N GLY A 58 -9.29 -0.70 10.60
CA GLY A 58 -9.93 0.41 9.90
C GLY A 58 -8.92 1.43 9.38
N MET A 59 -7.94 1.81 10.21
CA MET A 59 -6.86 2.72 9.79
C MET A 59 -6.01 2.14 8.66
N MET A 60 -5.65 0.86 8.72
CA MET A 60 -4.90 0.18 7.65
C MET A 60 -5.70 0.18 6.33
N VAL A 61 -7.00 -0.09 6.38
CA VAL A 61 -7.89 -0.07 5.21
C VAL A 61 -7.97 1.33 4.60
N VAL A 62 -8.17 2.37 5.42
CA VAL A 62 -8.21 3.77 4.94
C VAL A 62 -6.87 4.19 4.34
N SER A 63 -5.76 3.81 4.98
CA SER A 63 -4.42 4.09 4.48
C SER A 63 -4.15 3.37 3.14
N ALA A 64 -4.55 2.11 3.02
CA ALA A 64 -4.44 1.35 1.77
C ALA A 64 -5.34 1.94 0.67
N TYR A 65 -6.54 2.40 1.01
CA TYR A 65 -7.42 3.12 0.10
C TYR A 65 -6.76 4.38 -0.45
N ASN A 66 -6.12 5.18 0.41
CA ASN A 66 -5.36 6.35 -0.01
C ASN A 66 -4.15 6.00 -0.88
N ALA A 67 -3.48 4.87 -0.64
CA ALA A 67 -2.37 4.41 -1.47
C ALA A 67 -2.82 3.94 -2.87
N VAL A 68 -4.05 3.46 -2.99
CA VAL A 68 -4.62 2.94 -4.25
C VAL A 68 -5.20 4.05 -5.13
N ILE A 69 -5.65 5.14 -4.52
CA ILE A 69 -6.23 6.29 -5.22
C ILE A 69 -5.15 7.22 -5.72
N ASP A 70 -5.17 7.42 -7.03
CA ASP A 70 -4.37 8.44 -7.67
C ASP A 70 -5.23 9.71 -7.83
N PRO A 71 -4.91 10.82 -7.12
CA PRO A 71 -5.68 12.06 -7.20
C PRO A 71 -5.58 12.74 -8.58
N THR A 72 -4.76 12.22 -9.50
CA THR A 72 -4.65 12.70 -10.89
C THR A 72 -5.57 11.95 -11.87
N THR A 73 -6.32 10.96 -11.38
CA THR A 73 -7.28 10.19 -12.19
C THR A 73 -8.72 10.56 -11.85
N VAL A 74 -9.62 10.51 -12.85
CA VAL A 74 -11.05 10.72 -12.63
C VAL A 74 -11.62 9.49 -11.93
N GLY A 75 -11.65 9.53 -10.59
CA GLY A 75 -12.17 8.47 -9.73
C GLY A 75 -11.15 7.36 -9.41
N ILE A 76 -11.63 6.22 -8.92
CA ILE A 76 -10.78 5.07 -8.58
C ILE A 76 -10.52 4.23 -9.85
N SER A 77 -9.65 4.71 -10.73
CA SER A 77 -9.33 4.04 -11.99
C SER A 77 -7.89 4.32 -12.40
N ASP A 78 -7.22 3.32 -12.97
CA ASP A 78 -5.99 3.59 -13.71
C ASP A 78 -6.32 4.27 -15.05
N SER A 79 -5.31 4.92 -15.66
CA SER A 79 -5.43 5.54 -16.99
C SER A 79 -5.79 4.51 -18.08
N ASP A 80 -6.44 4.94 -19.16
CA ASP A 80 -6.74 4.07 -20.30
C ASP A 80 -5.49 3.43 -20.89
N ARG A 81 -4.36 4.15 -20.85
CA ARG A 81 -3.05 3.62 -21.25
C ARG A 81 -2.64 2.44 -20.37
N ALA A 82 -2.84 2.53 -19.06
CA ALA A 82 -2.53 1.44 -18.14
C ALA A 82 -3.34 0.18 -18.41
N MET A 83 -4.50 0.30 -19.05
CA MET A 83 -5.32 -0.83 -19.44
C MET A 83 -4.81 -1.57 -20.69
N THR A 84 -3.92 -0.97 -21.49
CA THR A 84 -3.44 -1.59 -22.75
C THR A 84 -2.23 -2.49 -22.57
N TYR A 85 -1.51 -2.40 -21.46
CA TYR A 85 -0.27 -3.14 -21.24
C TYR A 85 -0.36 -4.10 -20.04
N THR A 86 0.56 -5.08 -20.03
CA THR A 86 0.59 -6.15 -19.01
C THR A 86 1.82 -6.12 -18.10
N LYS A 87 2.74 -5.17 -18.33
CA LYS A 87 3.95 -4.91 -17.54
C LYS A 87 4.07 -3.42 -17.23
N PRO A 88 4.70 -3.00 -16.12
CA PRO A 88 4.89 -1.59 -15.81
C PRO A 88 5.54 -0.85 -16.98
N TYR A 89 5.00 0.33 -17.31
CA TYR A 89 5.53 1.14 -18.40
C TYR A 89 6.93 1.65 -18.05
N ALA A 90 7.94 1.21 -18.79
CA ALA A 90 9.28 1.79 -18.76
C ALA A 90 9.28 2.97 -19.74
N GLY A 91 9.47 4.19 -19.24
CA GLY A 91 9.51 5.39 -20.08
C GLY A 91 10.52 5.23 -21.23
N GLY A 92 10.03 5.12 -22.47
CA GLY A 92 10.86 4.94 -23.67
C GLY A 92 10.35 3.90 -24.68
N GLU A 93 9.41 3.02 -24.30
CA GLU A 93 8.84 2.05 -25.23
C GLU A 93 7.76 2.70 -26.11
N SER A 94 7.96 2.67 -27.44
CA SER A 94 6.95 3.12 -28.41
C SER A 94 5.73 2.20 -28.38
N LYS A 95 4.56 2.82 -28.53
CA LYS A 95 3.21 2.24 -28.46
C LYS A 95 3.06 0.88 -29.15
#